data_AF-A0A2S6CQX6-F1
#
_entry.id   AF-A0A2S6CQX6-F1
#
_cell.length_a   1.000
_cell.length_b   1.000
_cell.length_c   1.000
_cell.angle_alpha   90.00
_cell.angle_beta   90.00
_cell.angle_gamma   90.00
#
_symmetry.space_group_name_H-M   'P 1'
#
loop_
_entity.id
_entity.type
_entity.pdbx_description
1 polymer ?
#
loop_
_entity_poly.entity_id
_entity_poly.type
_entity_poly.pdbx_seq_one_letter_code
_entity_poly.pdbx_strand_id
1 'polypeptide(L)'
;MGEIPTVQERFQAILKRRLQDRIQQNPPLFPWETQSIEYPECVEEKSLGLVSVWGWSVNQSQLNLPIHLPEKVFWQLLEKCQVLLTSSVPLGAKLVQVVESMFPSDAQTINDLAGLVLRSSYRSADSLTASPDIEGDYFDLLPRQQMALSLMAAKQLLENLTLPISSTHPLVERQWLTTVGTLSICVELCSVGKLKKLMVQGELPMPGILQIQGINTGKIVKSKTSEMPMMELDFEQNEPSYTLAVEFPELDQQPLLLVIQVKI
;
A
#
# COMPACT_ATOMS: atom_id res chain seq x y z
N MET A 1 -1.35 -38.63 60.37
CA MET A 1 -1.52 -38.81 58.92
C MET A 1 -1.60 -37.44 58.24
N GLY A 2 -0.47 -36.76 57.99
CA GLY A 2 -0.51 -35.37 57.49
C GLY A 2 0.82 -34.77 57.00
N GLU A 3 1.80 -35.58 56.58
CA GLU A 3 3.13 -35.06 56.16
C GLU A 3 3.38 -35.16 54.64
N ILE A 4 2.55 -35.92 53.92
CA ILE A 4 2.66 -36.15 52.46
C ILE A 4 2.41 -34.87 51.62
N PRO A 5 1.43 -33.98 51.93
CA PRO A 5 1.17 -32.82 51.07
C PRO A 5 2.28 -31.76 51.14
N THR A 6 2.84 -31.53 52.34
CA THR A 6 3.88 -30.51 52.57
C THR A 6 5.20 -30.84 51.86
N VAL A 7 5.56 -32.13 51.76
CA VAL A 7 6.75 -32.57 51.03
C VAL A 7 6.57 -32.40 49.52
N GLN A 8 5.37 -32.72 49.01
CA GLN A 8 5.05 -32.56 47.60
C GLN A 8 5.07 -31.08 47.17
N GLU A 9 4.54 -30.18 47.99
CA GLU A 9 4.59 -28.73 47.76
C GLU A 9 6.03 -28.20 47.72
N ARG A 10 6.88 -28.63 48.66
CA ARG A 10 8.30 -28.24 48.69
C ARG A 10 9.06 -28.76 47.47
N PHE A 11 8.78 -29.99 47.05
CA PHE A 11 9.38 -30.56 45.86
C PHE A 11 8.96 -29.80 44.59
N GLN A 12 7.67 -29.48 44.45
CA GLN A 12 7.14 -28.66 43.35
C GLN A 12 7.75 -27.25 43.36
N ALA A 13 7.91 -26.63 44.53
CA ALA A 13 8.53 -25.31 44.66
C ALA A 13 10.01 -25.33 44.21
N ILE A 14 10.77 -26.36 44.59
CA ILE A 14 12.16 -26.53 44.15
C ILE A 14 12.24 -26.76 42.64
N LEU A 15 11.37 -27.60 42.08
CA LEU A 15 11.31 -27.85 40.64
C LEU A 15 10.98 -26.58 39.87
N LYS A 16 9.95 -25.83 40.31
CA LYS A 16 9.54 -24.57 39.69
C LYS A 16 10.68 -23.56 39.69
N ARG A 17 11.39 -23.44 40.82
CA ARG A 17 12.54 -22.54 40.94
C ARG A 17 13.67 -22.93 39.99
N ARG A 18 14.03 -24.21 39.94
CA ARG A 18 15.08 -24.70 39.02
C ARG A 18 14.70 -24.53 37.55
N LEU A 19 13.43 -24.72 37.21
CA LEU A 19 12.92 -24.47 35.85
C LEU A 19 12.99 -22.99 35.50
N GLN A 20 12.58 -22.10 36.42
CA GLN A 20 12.68 -20.66 36.23
C GLN A 20 14.13 -20.22 36.03
N ASP A 21 15.06 -20.69 36.87
CA ASP A 21 16.49 -20.38 36.75
C ASP A 21 17.03 -20.84 35.38
N ARG A 22 16.60 -22.03 34.91
CA ARG A 22 17.03 -22.58 33.62
C ARG A 22 16.44 -21.83 32.42
N ILE A 23 15.19 -21.38 32.50
CA ILE A 23 14.52 -20.57 31.47
C ILE A 23 15.15 -19.18 31.38
N GLN A 24 15.55 -18.59 32.51
CA GLN A 24 16.27 -17.31 32.51
C GLN A 24 17.66 -17.44 31.87
N GLN A 25 18.36 -18.54 32.13
CA GLN A 25 19.69 -18.78 31.56
C GLN A 25 19.65 -19.22 30.09
N ASN A 26 18.58 -19.88 29.67
CA ASN A 26 18.35 -20.33 28.29
C ASN A 26 16.88 -20.12 27.95
N PRO A 27 16.51 -18.94 27.44
CA PRO A 27 15.14 -18.68 27.02
C PRO A 27 14.76 -19.67 25.91
N PRO A 28 13.52 -20.18 25.91
CA PRO A 28 13.06 -21.06 24.85
C PRO A 28 13.11 -20.30 23.52
N LEU A 29 13.79 -20.87 22.54
CA LEU A 29 13.79 -20.38 21.17
C LEU A 29 12.50 -20.84 20.48
N PHE A 30 12.00 -20.02 19.56
CA PHE A 30 10.93 -20.47 18.69
C PHE A 30 11.45 -21.56 17.72
N PRO A 31 10.59 -22.45 17.20
CA PRO A 31 11.00 -23.57 16.32
C PRO A 31 11.75 -23.16 15.06
N TRP A 32 11.62 -21.90 14.64
CA TRP A 32 12.27 -21.31 13.48
C TRP A 32 13.52 -20.48 13.81
N GLU A 33 13.86 -20.34 15.09
CA GLU A 33 15.04 -19.59 15.55
C GLU A 33 16.22 -20.52 15.83
N THR A 34 17.39 -20.15 15.31
CA THR A 34 18.64 -20.84 15.61
C THR A 34 19.40 -20.21 16.79
N GLN A 35 19.09 -18.98 17.17
CA GLN A 35 19.76 -18.22 18.25
C GLN A 35 18.77 -17.25 18.90
N SER A 36 18.99 -16.90 20.18
CA SER A 36 18.17 -15.90 20.88
C SER A 36 18.55 -14.51 20.38
N ILE A 37 17.68 -13.89 19.59
CA ILE A 37 17.85 -12.53 19.11
C ILE A 37 16.94 -11.64 19.96
N GLU A 38 17.46 -10.49 20.38
CA GLU A 38 16.64 -9.45 20.99
C GLU A 38 15.73 -8.90 19.91
N TYR A 39 14.46 -9.32 19.96
CA TYR A 39 13.46 -8.79 19.06
C TYR A 39 13.40 -7.29 19.27
N PRO A 40 13.41 -6.47 18.20
CA PRO A 40 13.12 -5.07 18.36
C PRO A 40 11.78 -4.98 19.09
N GLU A 41 11.78 -4.32 20.26
CA GLU A 41 10.55 -3.93 20.95
C GLU A 41 9.66 -3.33 19.87
N CYS A 42 8.49 -3.95 19.69
CA CYS A 42 7.40 -3.55 18.82
C CYS A 42 7.73 -2.27 18.07
N VAL A 43 8.04 -2.38 16.76
CA VAL A 43 8.25 -1.23 15.85
C VAL A 43 7.38 -0.14 16.39
N GLU A 44 7.98 0.87 17.03
CA GLU A 44 7.20 1.89 17.72
C GLU A 44 6.15 2.28 16.70
N GLU A 45 4.87 2.05 17.03
CA GLU A 45 3.76 2.77 16.44
C GLU A 45 4.03 4.21 16.82
N LYS A 46 4.99 4.79 16.09
CA LYS A 46 5.49 6.13 16.24
C LYS A 46 4.32 6.92 15.74
N SER A 47 3.46 7.21 16.71
CA SER A 47 2.39 8.18 16.76
C SER A 47 1.85 8.47 15.37
N LEU A 48 0.62 8.01 15.09
CA LEU A 48 -0.25 8.46 14.00
C LEU A 48 -0.07 9.96 13.75
N GLY A 49 0.96 10.29 13.00
CA GLY A 49 1.35 11.61 12.63
C GLY A 49 0.50 11.87 11.42
N LEU A 50 -0.68 12.42 11.66
CA LEU A 50 -1.52 13.03 10.64
C LEU A 50 -0.71 14.14 9.95
N VAL A 51 0.19 13.75 9.08
CA VAL A 51 0.89 14.60 8.13
C VAL A 51 0.92 13.81 6.83
N SER A 52 -0.26 13.51 6.31
CA SER A 52 -0.42 13.10 4.92
C SER A 52 -0.32 14.35 4.06
N VAL A 53 0.93 14.69 3.81
CA VAL A 53 1.39 15.52 2.74
C VAL A 53 0.78 15.06 1.42
N TRP A 54 0.55 16.00 0.53
CA TRP A 54 0.57 15.96 -0.94
C TRP A 54 -0.79 16.53 -1.32
N GLY A 55 -0.90 17.51 -2.19
CA GLY A 55 -2.21 18.09 -2.50
C GLY A 55 -3.10 17.26 -3.40
N TRP A 56 -3.37 15.99 -3.07
CA TRP A 56 -4.21 15.10 -3.88
C TRP A 56 -5.70 15.39 -3.73
N SER A 57 -6.08 16.43 -2.98
CA SER A 57 -7.46 16.84 -2.77
C SER A 57 -8.22 16.98 -4.10
N VAL A 58 -7.53 17.37 -5.18
CA VAL A 58 -8.17 17.55 -6.49
C VAL A 58 -8.34 16.23 -7.28
N ASN A 59 -7.52 15.20 -7.03
CA ASN A 59 -7.70 13.88 -7.66
C ASN A 59 -8.88 13.09 -7.08
N GLN A 60 -9.44 13.49 -5.93
CA GLN A 60 -10.71 12.94 -5.44
C GLN A 60 -11.84 13.08 -6.46
N SER A 61 -11.81 14.15 -7.27
CA SER A 61 -12.80 14.40 -8.33
C SER A 61 -12.63 13.50 -9.57
N GLN A 62 -11.46 12.87 -9.74
CA GLN A 62 -11.21 11.89 -10.81
C GLN A 62 -11.58 10.47 -10.43
N LEU A 63 -11.81 10.22 -9.14
CA LEU A 63 -12.35 8.94 -8.68
C LEU A 63 -13.82 8.87 -9.08
N ASN A 64 -14.19 7.86 -9.86
CA ASN A 64 -15.58 7.61 -10.26
C ASN A 64 -16.34 7.00 -9.07
N LEU A 65 -16.58 7.80 -8.05
CA LEU A 65 -17.32 7.44 -6.85
C LEU A 65 -18.70 8.07 -6.88
N PRO A 66 -19.72 7.40 -6.33
CA PRO A 66 -21.08 7.95 -6.28
C PRO A 66 -21.18 9.15 -5.31
N ILE A 67 -20.27 9.27 -4.34
CA ILE A 67 -20.23 10.35 -3.34
C ILE A 67 -18.77 10.73 -3.10
N HIS A 68 -18.52 12.01 -2.82
CA HIS A 68 -17.21 12.50 -2.42
C HIS A 68 -16.80 11.95 -1.06
N LEU A 69 -15.55 11.47 -0.97
CA LEU A 69 -15.00 11.01 0.30
C LEU A 69 -14.50 12.19 1.14
N PRO A 70 -14.71 12.15 2.47
CA PRO A 70 -14.08 13.10 3.37
C PRO A 70 -12.56 13.00 3.25
N GLU A 71 -11.91 14.16 3.28
CA GLU A 71 -10.46 14.26 3.06
C GLU A 71 -9.66 13.36 4.01
N LYS A 72 -10.06 13.28 5.28
CA LYS A 72 -9.42 12.42 6.28
C LYS A 72 -9.47 10.93 5.91
N VAL A 73 -10.61 10.46 5.41
CA VAL A 73 -10.83 9.06 5.01
C VAL A 73 -9.99 8.75 3.78
N PHE A 74 -9.98 9.67 2.81
CA PHE A 74 -9.17 9.54 1.60
C PHE A 74 -7.67 9.40 1.93
N TRP A 75 -7.15 10.25 2.82
CA TRP A 75 -5.74 10.22 3.21
C TRP A 75 -5.34 8.91 3.88
N GLN A 76 -6.18 8.43 4.80
CA GLN A 76 -5.97 7.14 5.46
C GLN A 76 -5.94 5.99 4.44
N LEU A 77 -6.87 5.99 3.48
CA LEU A 77 -6.89 4.98 2.42
C LEU A 77 -5.64 5.06 1.54
N LEU A 78 -5.22 6.26 1.14
CA LEU A 78 -4.05 6.47 0.28
C LEU A 78 -2.77 5.97 0.94
N GLU A 79 -2.53 6.32 2.20
CA GLU A 79 -1.36 5.88 2.97
C GLU A 79 -1.28 4.35 3.01
N LYS A 80 -2.38 3.68 3.37
CA LYS A 80 -2.44 2.20 3.40
C LYS A 80 -2.28 1.58 2.02
N CYS A 81 -2.83 2.20 0.97
CA CYS A 81 -2.64 1.75 -0.40
C CYS A 81 -1.16 1.84 -0.82
N GLN A 82 -0.45 2.92 -0.47
CA GLN A 82 0.99 3.09 -0.75
C GLN A 82 1.85 2.04 -0.08
N VAL A 83 1.55 1.68 1.18
CA VAL A 83 2.24 0.59 1.87
C VAL A 83 2.02 -0.75 1.18
N LEU A 84 0.79 -1.01 0.72
CA LEU A 84 0.42 -2.30 0.12
C LEU A 84 0.75 -2.40 -1.38
N LEU A 85 1.08 -1.29 -2.05
CA LEU A 85 1.38 -1.24 -3.47
C LEU A 85 2.55 -2.15 -3.84
N THR A 86 3.62 -2.12 -3.03
CA THR A 86 4.84 -2.94 -3.22
C THR A 86 4.67 -4.40 -2.79
N SER A 87 3.58 -4.75 -2.11
CA SER A 87 3.34 -6.13 -1.68
C SER A 87 2.93 -7.03 -2.86
N SER A 88 3.34 -8.30 -2.84
CA SER A 88 2.98 -9.31 -3.84
C SER A 88 1.59 -9.95 -3.61
N VAL A 89 0.81 -9.39 -2.68
CA VAL A 89 -0.51 -9.87 -2.28
C VAL A 89 -1.53 -9.66 -3.41
N PRO A 90 -2.47 -10.58 -3.66
CA PRO A 90 -3.50 -10.39 -4.67
C PRO A 90 -4.38 -9.17 -4.34
N LEU A 91 -4.85 -8.46 -5.37
CA LEU A 91 -5.58 -7.20 -5.24
C LEU A 91 -6.76 -7.29 -4.25
N GLY A 92 -7.52 -8.40 -4.26
CA GLY A 92 -8.62 -8.58 -3.30
C GLY A 92 -8.19 -8.61 -1.85
N ALA A 93 -7.07 -9.28 -1.53
CA ALA A 93 -6.53 -9.28 -0.17
C ALA A 93 -5.93 -7.92 0.20
N LYS A 94 -5.32 -7.19 -0.75
CA LYS A 94 -4.90 -5.79 -0.52
C LYS A 94 -6.09 -4.91 -0.13
N LEU A 95 -7.22 -5.02 -0.84
CA LEU A 95 -8.44 -4.24 -0.54
C LEU A 95 -9.00 -4.51 0.85
N VAL A 96 -9.10 -5.80 1.23
CA VAL A 96 -9.57 -6.18 2.55
C VAL A 96 -8.64 -5.60 3.62
N GLN A 97 -7.32 -5.74 3.46
CA GLN A 97 -6.34 -5.21 4.43
C GLN A 97 -6.39 -3.69 4.58
N VAL A 98 -6.58 -2.94 3.48
CA VAL A 98 -6.72 -1.48 3.53
C VAL A 98 -7.93 -1.09 4.39
N VAL A 99 -9.09 -1.68 4.09
CA VAL A 99 -10.37 -1.26 4.69
C VAL A 99 -10.59 -1.86 6.08
N GLU A 100 -10.08 -3.06 6.35
CA GLU A 100 -10.12 -3.70 7.67
C GLU A 100 -9.47 -2.84 8.75
N SER A 101 -8.40 -2.12 8.43
CA SER A 101 -7.75 -1.21 9.37
C SER A 101 -8.65 -0.05 9.83
N MET A 102 -9.66 0.31 9.02
CA MET A 102 -10.64 1.35 9.33
C MET A 102 -11.91 0.80 9.97
N PHE A 103 -12.22 -0.48 9.73
CA PHE A 103 -13.43 -1.16 10.19
C PHE A 103 -13.09 -2.53 10.83
N PRO A 104 -12.37 -2.56 11.97
CA PRO A 104 -11.81 -3.79 12.54
C PRO A 104 -12.87 -4.80 13.04
N SER A 105 -14.11 -4.37 13.24
CA SER A 105 -15.19 -5.22 13.77
C SER A 105 -15.87 -6.11 12.73
N ASP A 106 -15.68 -5.84 11.43
CA ASP A 106 -16.53 -6.39 10.36
C ASP A 106 -15.75 -7.11 9.23
N ALA A 107 -14.61 -7.73 9.55
CA ALA A 107 -13.70 -8.36 8.57
C ALA A 107 -14.40 -9.31 7.57
N GLN A 108 -15.35 -10.13 8.02
CA GLN A 108 -16.10 -11.04 7.15
C GLN A 108 -16.97 -10.28 6.13
N THR A 109 -17.67 -9.24 6.59
CA THR A 109 -18.51 -8.38 5.74
C THR A 109 -17.66 -7.64 4.71
N ILE A 110 -16.46 -7.17 5.10
CA ILE A 110 -15.51 -6.51 4.21
C ILE A 110 -15.04 -7.46 3.11
N ASN A 111 -14.72 -8.71 3.44
CA ASN A 111 -14.31 -9.71 2.46
C ASN A 111 -15.43 -10.01 1.43
N ASP A 112 -16.67 -10.15 1.90
CA ASP A 112 -17.83 -10.38 1.01
C ASP A 112 -18.07 -9.19 0.08
N LEU A 113 -17.97 -7.96 0.61
CA LEU A 113 -18.08 -6.72 -0.16
C LEU A 113 -16.91 -6.56 -1.15
N ALA A 114 -15.68 -6.89 -0.76
CA ALA A 114 -14.52 -6.85 -1.64
C ALA A 114 -14.70 -7.79 -2.81
N GLY A 115 -15.20 -9.01 -2.57
CA GLY A 115 -15.57 -9.95 -3.62
C GLY A 115 -16.61 -9.37 -4.60
N LEU A 116 -17.57 -8.60 -4.10
CA LEU A 116 -18.59 -7.93 -4.92
C LEU A 116 -18.00 -6.76 -5.73
N VAL A 117 -17.15 -5.92 -5.15
CA VAL A 117 -16.48 -4.78 -5.81
C VAL A 117 -15.52 -5.22 -6.93
N LEU A 118 -14.90 -6.40 -6.78
CA LEU A 118 -14.07 -6.99 -7.83
C LEU A 118 -14.90 -7.53 -9.00
N ARG A 119 -16.05 -8.15 -8.72
CA ARG A 119 -16.94 -8.73 -9.74
C ARG A 119 -17.78 -7.69 -10.47
N SER A 120 -18.19 -6.62 -9.79
CA SER A 120 -19.05 -5.56 -10.34
C SER A 120 -18.36 -4.69 -11.40
N SER A 121 -17.05 -4.85 -11.63
CA SER A 121 -16.36 -4.24 -12.79
C SER A 121 -16.97 -4.62 -14.15
N TYR A 122 -17.67 -5.76 -14.25
CA TYR A 122 -18.19 -6.32 -15.51
C TYR A 122 -19.68 -6.04 -15.78
N ARG A 123 -20.41 -5.55 -14.79
CA ARG A 123 -21.80 -5.10 -14.95
C ARG A 123 -21.86 -3.73 -14.34
N SER A 124 -22.10 -2.73 -15.19
CA SER A 124 -22.28 -1.31 -14.89
C SER A 124 -22.49 -0.99 -13.41
N ALA A 125 -21.82 0.07 -12.96
CA ALA A 125 -21.98 0.70 -11.65
C ALA A 125 -23.46 0.83 -11.21
N ASP A 126 -24.42 0.79 -12.14
CA ASP A 126 -25.87 0.62 -11.96
C ASP A 126 -26.32 -0.38 -10.88
N SER A 127 -25.65 -1.51 -10.67
CA SER A 127 -26.13 -2.46 -9.64
C SER A 127 -25.87 -1.99 -8.20
N LEU A 128 -24.92 -1.08 -8.01
CA LEU A 128 -24.58 -0.48 -6.71
C LEU A 128 -25.06 0.98 -6.60
N THR A 129 -25.44 1.58 -7.74
CA THR A 129 -26.00 2.94 -7.87
C THR A 129 -27.52 2.94 -8.04
N ALA A 130 -28.19 1.78 -8.07
CA ALA A 130 -29.65 1.64 -8.00
C ALA A 130 -30.22 1.93 -6.58
N SER A 131 -29.70 2.97 -5.93
CA SER A 131 -30.30 3.64 -4.78
C SER A 131 -30.15 5.14 -4.99
N PRO A 132 -31.22 5.92 -4.74
CA PRO A 132 -31.45 7.25 -5.33
C PRO A 132 -30.40 8.26 -4.85
N ASP A 133 -30.20 9.33 -5.63
CA ASP A 133 -29.46 10.56 -5.31
C ASP A 133 -28.99 10.61 -3.86
N ILE A 134 -27.77 10.13 -3.61
CA ILE A 134 -27.18 10.22 -2.29
C ILE A 134 -26.50 11.59 -2.21
N GLU A 135 -27.30 12.63 -2.00
CA GLU A 135 -26.85 13.97 -1.57
C GLU A 135 -26.42 13.99 -0.08
N GLY A 136 -25.92 12.86 0.44
CA GLY A 136 -25.55 12.69 1.84
C GLY A 136 -24.04 12.71 2.07
N ASP A 137 -23.61 13.19 3.23
CA ASP A 137 -22.21 13.11 3.64
C ASP A 137 -21.84 11.65 3.94
N TYR A 138 -20.58 11.28 3.75
CA TYR A 138 -20.09 9.91 3.95
C TYR A 138 -20.42 9.36 5.34
N PHE A 139 -20.40 10.22 6.36
CA PHE A 139 -20.69 9.85 7.74
C PHE A 139 -22.16 9.54 8.01
N ASP A 140 -23.07 9.97 7.14
CA ASP A 140 -24.52 9.71 7.26
C ASP A 140 -24.92 8.34 6.69
N LEU A 141 -24.00 7.69 5.98
CA LEU A 141 -24.23 6.39 5.36
C LEU A 141 -24.26 5.25 6.37
N LEU A 142 -24.96 4.16 6.01
CA LEU A 142 -24.91 2.93 6.78
C LEU A 142 -23.47 2.37 6.80
N PRO A 143 -23.02 1.71 7.89
CA PRO A 143 -21.64 1.17 7.98
C PRO A 143 -21.27 0.30 6.78
N ARG A 144 -22.22 -0.51 6.29
CA ARG A 144 -22.03 -1.35 5.08
C ARG A 144 -21.80 -0.53 3.81
N GLN A 145 -22.46 0.61 3.66
CA GLN A 145 -22.27 1.52 2.53
C GLN A 145 -20.93 2.25 2.64
N GLN A 146 -20.55 2.70 3.83
CA GLN A 146 -19.23 3.30 4.08
C GLN A 146 -18.09 2.33 3.71
N MET A 147 -18.20 1.07 4.15
CA MET A 147 -17.25 0.01 3.77
C MET A 147 -17.21 -0.20 2.25
N ALA A 148 -18.35 -0.27 1.58
CA ALA A 148 -18.42 -0.46 0.13
C ALA A 148 -17.77 0.70 -0.63
N LEU A 149 -18.05 1.94 -0.24
CA LEU A 149 -17.42 3.13 -0.85
C LEU A 149 -15.91 3.17 -0.61
N SER A 150 -15.48 2.84 0.61
CA SER A 150 -14.06 2.78 0.96
C SER A 150 -13.33 1.71 0.14
N LEU A 151 -13.96 0.56 -0.09
CA LEU A 151 -13.43 -0.50 -0.97
C LEU A 151 -13.36 -0.07 -2.43
N MET A 152 -14.37 0.63 -2.95
CA MET A 152 -14.36 1.15 -4.32
C MET A 152 -13.24 2.19 -4.50
N ALA A 153 -13.09 3.09 -3.54
CA ALA A 153 -12.05 4.10 -3.56
C ALA A 153 -10.65 3.49 -3.44
N ALA A 154 -10.44 2.54 -2.51
CA ALA A 154 -9.18 1.82 -2.38
C ALA A 154 -8.81 1.10 -3.68
N LYS A 155 -9.78 0.48 -4.36
CA LYS A 155 -9.56 -0.15 -5.67
C LYS A 155 -9.11 0.85 -6.71
N GLN A 156 -9.85 1.94 -6.88
CA GLN A 156 -9.51 2.97 -7.86
C GLN A 156 -8.16 3.64 -7.54
N LEU A 157 -7.83 3.84 -6.26
CA LEU A 157 -6.52 4.34 -5.83
C LEU A 157 -5.39 3.38 -6.20
N LEU A 158 -5.52 2.09 -5.88
CA LEU A 158 -4.52 1.08 -6.25
C LEU A 158 -4.36 0.98 -7.77
N GLU A 159 -5.45 1.07 -8.53
CA GLU A 159 -5.42 1.09 -9.99
C GLU A 159 -4.78 2.36 -10.55
N ASN A 160 -5.07 3.54 -9.98
CA ASN A 160 -4.50 4.81 -10.41
C ASN A 160 -3.01 4.96 -10.08
N LEU A 161 -2.54 4.30 -9.02
CA LEU A 161 -1.13 4.26 -8.63
C LEU A 161 -0.37 3.12 -9.33
N THR A 162 -1.06 2.33 -10.14
CA THR A 162 -0.47 1.26 -10.96
C THR A 162 -0.43 1.67 -12.43
N LEU A 163 0.74 1.51 -13.06
CA LEU A 163 0.99 1.80 -14.47
C LEU A 163 1.18 0.48 -15.22
N PRO A 164 0.11 -0.09 -15.81
CA PRO A 164 0.19 -1.36 -16.51
C PRO A 164 0.71 -1.17 -17.93
N ILE A 165 1.93 -1.62 -18.20
CA ILE A 165 2.55 -1.56 -19.53
C ILE A 165 2.66 -2.96 -20.13
N SER A 166 2.48 -3.09 -21.44
CA SER A 166 2.58 -4.38 -22.12
C SER A 166 3.17 -4.27 -23.52
N SER A 167 3.51 -5.40 -24.12
CA SER A 167 3.93 -5.46 -25.52
C SER A 167 2.83 -4.95 -26.48
N THR A 168 1.56 -5.03 -26.09
CA THR A 168 0.41 -4.54 -26.87
C THR A 168 0.08 -3.07 -26.61
N HIS A 169 0.40 -2.57 -25.41
CA HIS A 169 0.24 -1.17 -25.01
C HIS A 169 1.58 -0.70 -24.42
N PRO A 170 2.56 -0.37 -25.29
CA PRO A 170 3.91 -0.07 -24.87
C PRO A 170 4.07 1.36 -24.36
N LEU A 171 3.00 2.17 -24.30
CA LEU A 171 3.04 3.54 -23.83
C LEU A 171 1.88 3.76 -22.86
N VAL A 172 2.20 4.26 -21.67
CA VAL A 172 1.22 4.62 -20.64
C VAL A 172 1.57 5.99 -20.11
N GLU A 173 0.62 6.91 -20.20
CA GLU A 173 0.72 8.22 -19.57
C GLU A 173 -0.34 8.34 -18.48
N ARG A 174 0.07 8.88 -17.33
CA ARG A 174 -0.83 9.24 -16.23
C ARG A 174 -0.49 10.60 -15.69
N GLN A 175 -1.53 11.30 -15.25
CA GLN A 175 -1.41 12.64 -14.68
C GLN A 175 -2.10 12.66 -13.33
N TRP A 176 -1.49 13.36 -12.38
CA TRP A 176 -2.00 13.54 -11.03
C TRP A 176 -1.91 15.00 -10.65
N LEU A 177 -3.01 15.57 -10.18
CA LEU A 177 -3.00 16.93 -9.67
C LEU A 177 -2.53 16.94 -8.22
N THR A 178 -1.48 17.71 -7.95
CA THR A 178 -0.89 17.92 -6.62
C THR A 178 -1.04 19.38 -6.19
N THR A 179 -0.74 19.70 -4.93
CA THR A 179 -0.79 21.07 -4.37
C THR A 179 0.12 22.05 -5.11
N VAL A 180 1.22 21.52 -5.66
CA VAL A 180 2.25 22.31 -6.33
C VAL A 180 2.08 22.36 -7.85
N GLY A 181 1.13 21.58 -8.40
CA GLY A 181 0.82 21.54 -9.83
C GLY A 181 0.53 20.12 -10.34
N THR A 182 0.44 19.96 -11.64
CA THR A 182 0.19 18.65 -12.28
C THR A 182 1.50 17.87 -12.40
N LEU A 183 1.50 16.65 -11.88
CA LEU A 183 2.54 15.64 -12.09
C LEU A 183 2.11 14.76 -13.27
N SER A 184 2.88 14.72 -14.34
CA SER A 184 2.64 13.80 -15.46
C SER A 184 3.76 12.77 -15.53
N ILE A 185 3.44 11.49 -15.65
CA ILE A 185 4.42 10.43 -15.83
C ILE A 185 4.05 9.61 -17.05
N CYS A 186 5.01 9.52 -17.97
CA CYS A 186 4.93 8.74 -19.18
C CYS A 186 5.92 7.59 -19.09
N VAL A 187 5.42 6.37 -19.25
CA VAL A 187 6.21 5.14 -19.24
C VAL A 187 6.10 4.50 -20.62
N GLU A 188 7.24 4.23 -21.24
CA GLU A 188 7.35 3.65 -22.57
C GLU A 188 8.23 2.39 -22.56
N LEU A 189 7.79 1.35 -23.28
CA LEU A 189 8.52 0.11 -23.48
C LEU A 189 9.12 0.12 -24.89
N CYS A 190 10.40 0.42 -24.98
CA CYS A 190 11.15 0.43 -26.22
C CYS A 190 11.84 -0.92 -26.48
N SER A 191 11.86 -1.38 -27.73
CA SER A 191 12.64 -2.56 -28.13
C SER A 191 13.74 -2.13 -29.10
N VAL A 192 14.99 -2.14 -28.64
CA VAL A 192 16.17 -1.81 -29.47
C VAL A 192 16.91 -3.12 -29.78
N GLY A 193 16.59 -3.71 -30.93
CA GLY A 193 17.14 -5.01 -31.34
C GLY A 193 16.64 -6.15 -30.44
N LYS A 194 17.55 -6.82 -29.73
CA LYS A 194 17.23 -7.88 -28.75
C LYS A 194 17.00 -7.36 -27.33
N LEU A 195 17.34 -6.10 -27.06
CA LEU A 195 17.22 -5.49 -25.73
C LEU A 195 15.90 -4.75 -25.64
N LYS A 196 15.15 -5.01 -24.56
CA LYS A 196 13.98 -4.22 -24.18
C LYS A 196 14.42 -3.18 -23.16
N LYS A 197 13.95 -1.95 -23.31
CA LYS A 197 14.23 -0.82 -22.44
C LYS A 197 12.92 -0.26 -21.90
N LEU A 198 12.91 0.04 -20.62
CA LEU A 198 11.84 0.80 -19.97
C LEU A 198 12.28 2.25 -19.87
N MET A 199 11.57 3.13 -20.57
CA MET A 199 11.74 4.57 -20.50
C MET A 199 10.68 5.16 -19.58
N VAL A 200 11.09 5.98 -18.63
CA VAL A 200 10.19 6.72 -17.75
C VAL A 200 10.53 8.20 -17.85
N GLN A 201 9.55 8.98 -18.22
CA GLN A 201 9.62 10.43 -18.31
C GLN A 201 8.64 11.02 -17.30
N GLY A 202 9.08 12.01 -16.53
CA GLY A 202 8.21 12.73 -15.61
C GLY A 202 8.21 14.21 -15.92
N GLU A 203 7.04 14.81 -16.10
CA GLU A 203 6.87 16.26 -16.01
C GLU A 203 6.54 16.59 -14.56
N LEU A 204 7.54 17.12 -13.84
CA LEU A 204 7.38 17.48 -12.44
C LEU A 204 6.97 18.96 -12.34
N PRO A 205 5.95 19.30 -11.52
CA PRO A 205 5.53 20.68 -11.32
C PRO A 205 6.58 21.54 -10.59
N MET A 206 7.53 20.90 -9.90
CA MET A 206 8.62 21.54 -9.19
C MET A 206 9.87 20.64 -9.20
N PRO A 207 11.06 21.15 -8.82
CA PRO A 207 12.27 20.34 -8.74
C PRO A 207 12.09 19.16 -7.78
N GLY A 208 12.38 17.96 -8.27
CA GLY A 208 12.14 16.73 -7.52
C GLY A 208 13.08 15.61 -7.92
N ILE A 209 12.98 14.50 -7.21
CA ILE A 209 13.77 13.31 -7.43
C ILE A 209 12.83 12.22 -7.91
N LEU A 210 13.15 11.62 -9.05
CA LEU A 210 12.52 10.40 -9.52
C LEU A 210 13.47 9.23 -9.26
N GLN A 211 12.97 8.20 -8.60
CA GLN A 211 13.73 6.98 -8.32
C GLN A 211 12.94 5.79 -8.83
N ILE A 212 13.55 4.94 -9.63
CA ILE A 212 12.97 3.67 -10.02
C ILE A 212 13.80 2.55 -9.41
N GLN A 213 13.10 1.62 -8.77
CA GLN A 213 13.66 0.44 -8.16
C GLN A 213 12.94 -0.82 -8.70
N GLY A 214 13.69 -1.64 -9.41
CA GLY A 214 13.40 -3.04 -9.71
C GLY A 214 14.02 -3.98 -8.68
N ILE A 215 13.95 -5.29 -8.92
CA ILE A 215 14.48 -6.33 -8.01
C ILE A 215 16.01 -6.27 -7.96
N ASN A 216 16.66 -6.09 -9.11
CA ASN A 216 18.12 -6.08 -9.27
C ASN A 216 18.63 -4.78 -9.92
N THR A 217 17.74 -3.89 -10.37
CA THR A 217 18.09 -2.67 -11.09
C THR A 217 17.50 -1.44 -10.38
N GLY A 218 18.31 -0.40 -10.19
CA GLY A 218 17.86 0.83 -9.55
C GLY A 218 18.49 2.04 -10.23
N LYS A 219 17.69 3.06 -10.53
CA LYS A 219 18.18 4.34 -11.06
C LYS A 219 17.49 5.50 -10.36
N ILE A 220 18.28 6.53 -10.07
CA ILE A 220 17.84 7.76 -9.44
C ILE A 220 18.19 8.91 -10.39
N VAL A 221 17.20 9.71 -10.75
CA VAL A 221 17.38 10.93 -11.54
C VAL A 221 16.80 12.10 -10.77
N LYS A 222 17.62 13.13 -10.59
CA LYS A 222 17.22 14.39 -9.99
C LYS A 222 16.83 15.35 -11.11
N SER A 223 15.63 15.90 -11.02
CA SER A 223 15.15 16.95 -11.90
C SER A 223 15.47 18.32 -11.33
N LYS A 224 15.80 19.27 -12.21
CA LYS A 224 15.83 20.71 -11.92
C LYS A 224 14.59 21.38 -12.50
N THR A 225 14.25 22.56 -11.99
CA THR A 225 13.12 23.36 -12.52
C THR A 225 13.26 23.53 -14.03
N SER A 226 12.23 23.14 -14.80
CA SER A 226 12.18 23.19 -16.27
C SER A 226 12.87 22.06 -17.06
N GLU A 227 13.35 21.00 -16.39
CA GLU A 227 13.82 19.78 -17.08
C GLU A 227 12.77 18.66 -16.97
N MET A 228 12.54 17.93 -18.06
CA MET A 228 11.76 16.69 -18.07
C MET A 228 12.71 15.53 -17.72
N PRO A 229 12.79 15.08 -16.47
CA PRO A 229 13.64 13.96 -16.08
C PRO A 229 13.25 12.70 -16.88
N MET A 230 14.22 12.17 -17.61
CA MET A 230 14.08 10.90 -18.34
C MET A 230 15.00 9.86 -17.71
N MET A 231 14.45 8.67 -17.47
CA MET A 231 15.16 7.49 -16.99
C MET A 231 15.02 6.36 -18.00
N GLU A 232 16.14 5.75 -18.37
CA GLU A 232 16.15 4.51 -19.14
C GLU A 232 16.62 3.38 -18.24
N LEU A 233 15.87 2.28 -18.19
CA LEU A 233 16.26 1.04 -17.51
C LEU A 233 16.29 -0.10 -18.51
N ASP A 234 17.31 -0.95 -18.42
CA ASP A 234 17.34 -2.19 -19.17
C ASP A 234 16.37 -3.16 -18.51
N PHE A 235 15.43 -3.67 -19.30
CA PHE A 235 14.38 -4.56 -18.83
C PHE A 235 14.85 -6.02 -18.96
N GLU A 236 14.99 -6.70 -17.82
CA GLU A 236 15.16 -8.15 -17.78
C GLU A 236 13.78 -8.82 -17.63
N GLN A 237 13.49 -9.83 -18.47
CA GLN A 237 12.17 -10.50 -18.54
C GLN A 237 11.70 -11.14 -17.22
N ASN A 238 12.55 -11.20 -16.19
CA ASN A 238 12.26 -11.80 -14.89
C ASN A 238 11.66 -10.82 -13.86
N GLU A 239 11.59 -9.52 -14.16
CA GLU A 239 11.01 -8.53 -13.24
C GLU A 239 9.61 -8.09 -13.69
N PRO A 240 8.54 -8.56 -13.03
CA PRO A 240 7.16 -8.24 -13.42
C PRO A 240 6.72 -6.83 -12.96
N SER A 241 7.46 -6.20 -12.04
CA SER A 241 7.05 -4.92 -11.44
C SER A 241 8.23 -4.06 -11.00
N TYR A 242 8.16 -2.77 -11.29
CA TYR A 242 9.09 -1.74 -10.81
C TYR A 242 8.37 -0.76 -9.90
N THR A 243 9.05 -0.28 -8.87
CA THR A 243 8.55 0.79 -7.99
C THR A 243 9.16 2.11 -8.43
N LEU A 244 8.31 3.11 -8.69
CA LEU A 244 8.70 4.48 -9.00
C LEU A 244 8.36 5.35 -7.79
N ALA A 245 9.37 5.94 -7.17
CA ALA A 245 9.24 6.91 -6.10
C ALA A 245 9.45 8.33 -6.66
N VAL A 246 8.51 9.22 -6.36
CA VAL A 246 8.57 10.65 -6.70
C VAL A 246 8.70 11.44 -5.40
N GLU A 247 9.78 12.18 -5.25
CA GLU A 247 10.09 12.94 -4.04
C GLU A 247 10.29 14.43 -4.38
N PHE A 248 9.78 15.31 -3.53
CA PHE A 248 10.01 16.75 -3.60
C PHE A 248 10.74 17.22 -2.34
N PRO A 249 12.07 17.34 -2.37
CA PRO A 249 12.88 17.66 -1.18
C PRO A 249 12.48 18.97 -0.51
N GLU A 250 11.98 19.94 -1.27
CA GLU A 250 11.58 21.26 -0.77
C GLU A 250 10.32 21.21 0.11
N LEU A 251 9.54 20.14 0.03
CA LEU A 251 8.30 20.04 0.78
C LEU A 251 8.46 19.28 2.12
N ASP A 252 9.61 18.62 2.38
CA ASP A 252 9.89 17.76 3.54
C ASP A 252 8.86 16.63 3.75
N GLN A 253 8.67 15.78 2.73
CA GLN A 253 7.53 14.86 2.71
C GLN A 253 7.84 13.46 2.20
N GLN A 254 7.00 12.49 2.57
CA GLN A 254 7.15 11.10 2.11
C GLN A 254 7.07 11.03 0.58
N PRO A 255 7.89 10.19 -0.07
CA PRO A 255 7.84 10.04 -1.52
C PRO A 255 6.53 9.38 -1.95
N LEU A 256 5.96 9.84 -3.07
CA LEU A 256 4.85 9.18 -3.72
C LEU A 256 5.35 7.89 -4.38
N LEU A 257 4.76 6.76 -3.99
CA LEU A 257 5.07 5.45 -4.57
C LEU A 257 4.05 5.07 -5.65
N LEU A 258 4.58 4.70 -6.81
CA LEU A 258 3.85 4.19 -7.97
C LEU A 258 4.43 2.83 -8.38
N VAL A 259 3.61 1.96 -8.94
CA VAL A 259 4.06 0.65 -9.41
C VAL A 259 3.88 0.54 -10.91
N ILE A 260 4.96 0.28 -11.63
CA ILE A 260 4.93 -0.06 -13.05
C ILE A 260 4.83 -1.57 -13.17
N GLN A 261 3.70 -2.07 -13.67
CA GLN A 261 3.49 -3.50 -13.89
C GLN A 261 3.74 -3.84 -15.34
N VAL A 262 4.74 -4.68 -15.61
CA VAL A 262 5.06 -5.11 -16.97
C VAL A 262 4.38 -6.44 -17.25
N LYS A 263 3.41 -6.43 -18.16
CA LYS A 263 2.75 -7.64 -18.67
C LYS A 263 3.38 -8.01 -20.01
N ILE A 264 4.16 -9.10 -20.02
CA ILE A 264 4.86 -9.59 -21.21
C ILE A 264 3.86 -10.20 -22.20
#